data_AF-A0A7S2PJV4-F1
#
_entry.id   AF-A0A7S2PJV4-F1
#
_cell.length_a   1.000
_cell.length_b   1.000
_cell.length_c   1.000
_cell.angle_alpha   90.00
_cell.angle_beta   90.00
_cell.angle_gamma   90.00
#
_symmetry.space_group_name_H-M   'P 1'
#
loop_
_entity.id
_entity.type
_entity.pdbx_description
1 polymer ?
#
loop_
_entity_poly.entity_id
_entity_poly.type
_entity_poly.pdbx_seq_one_letter_code
_entity_poly.pdbx_strand_id
1 'polypeptide(L)'
;RHILRAQQGQASVVAGGFLLSFASLADDPSAAGAGAAPGDAAARYRIFTYWHYPDGPDPLVAMNLESWRRHAPAGTEVVLVNESNIRALVPDTPDEFFRLPYAAAKSDFVRAAVLRHQGGIYMDADF
;
A
#
# COMPACT_ATOMS: atom_id res chain seq x y z
N ARG A 1 -57.42 -22.59 17.28
CA ARG A 1 -57.73 -21.17 17.61
C ARG A 1 -56.41 -20.43 17.78
N HIS A 2 -56.37 -19.16 17.37
CA HIS A 2 -55.52 -18.01 17.76
C HIS A 2 -54.45 -18.14 18.87
N ILE A 3 -53.38 -17.32 19.01
CA ILE A 3 -52.53 -16.42 18.14
C ILE A 3 -51.70 -15.52 19.10
N LEU A 4 -50.45 -15.12 18.76
CA LEU A 4 -49.51 -14.25 19.55
C LEU A 4 -49.04 -14.87 20.90
N ARG A 5 -47.91 -14.52 21.57
CA ARG A 5 -46.72 -13.61 21.40
C ARG A 5 -45.58 -14.22 22.28
N ALA A 6 -44.30 -13.80 22.36
CA ALA A 6 -43.44 -12.74 21.79
C ALA A 6 -41.98 -13.34 21.69
N GLN A 7 -41.10 -12.99 20.74
CA GLN A 7 -40.25 -11.79 20.55
C GLN A 7 -38.98 -11.68 21.44
N GLN A 8 -37.85 -11.37 20.77
CA GLN A 8 -36.54 -10.88 21.24
C GLN A 8 -35.51 -11.86 21.86
N GLY A 9 -34.25 -11.65 21.43
CA GLY A 9 -33.06 -12.44 21.76
C GLY A 9 -31.83 -11.98 20.96
N GLN A 10 -31.64 -10.66 20.80
CA GLN A 10 -30.43 -10.10 20.19
C GLN A 10 -29.36 -9.87 21.26
N ALA A 11 -28.15 -10.34 21.01
CA ALA A 11 -26.98 -10.01 21.84
C ALA A 11 -26.27 -8.78 21.25
N SER A 12 -26.23 -7.69 22.01
CA SER A 12 -25.57 -6.43 21.63
C SER A 12 -24.58 -6.02 22.71
N VAL A 13 -23.31 -5.83 22.34
CA VAL A 13 -22.29 -5.22 23.20
C VAL A 13 -22.02 -3.82 22.68
N VAL A 14 -22.23 -2.80 23.51
CA VAL A 14 -22.10 -1.39 23.12
C VAL A 14 -20.81 -0.82 23.69
N ALA A 15 -19.86 -0.50 22.81
CA ALA A 15 -18.71 0.34 23.08
C ALA A 15 -18.43 1.22 21.86
N GLY A 16 -18.28 2.53 22.03
CA GLY A 16 -17.66 3.39 21.01
C GLY A 16 -18.47 3.71 19.75
N GLY A 17 -19.80 3.86 19.82
CA GLY A 17 -20.51 4.79 18.92
C GLY A 17 -20.54 4.51 17.40
N PHE A 18 -20.29 3.28 16.94
CA PHE A 18 -20.42 2.92 15.52
C PHE A 18 -21.31 1.68 15.31
N LEU A 19 -22.34 1.80 14.47
CA LEU A 19 -23.36 0.78 14.25
C LEU A 19 -23.08 0.00 12.96
N LEU A 20 -22.29 -1.08 13.07
CA LEU A 20 -22.06 -2.02 11.96
C LEU A 20 -23.21 -3.03 11.90
N SER A 21 -24.07 -2.87 10.89
CA SER A 21 -25.15 -3.82 10.60
C SER A 21 -24.66 -4.89 9.62
N PHE A 22 -24.55 -6.13 10.06
CA PHE A 22 -24.20 -7.26 9.21
C PHE A 22 -25.45 -7.79 8.49
N ALA A 23 -25.55 -7.52 7.18
CA ALA A 23 -26.59 -8.10 6.33
C ALA A 23 -26.27 -9.58 6.05
N SER A 24 -27.18 -10.48 6.41
CA SER A 24 -27.07 -11.91 6.07
C SER A 24 -27.34 -12.11 4.59
N LEU A 25 -26.31 -12.45 3.82
CA LEU A 25 -26.48 -12.94 2.44
C LEU A 25 -27.04 -14.37 2.49
N ALA A 26 -28.26 -14.54 1.98
CA ALA A 26 -28.80 -15.84 1.61
C ALA A 26 -28.45 -16.15 0.14
N ASP A 27 -28.26 -17.43 -0.19
CA ASP A 27 -28.05 -17.88 -1.56
C ASP A 27 -29.23 -17.52 -2.49
N ASP A 28 -28.90 -17.07 -3.70
CA ASP A 28 -29.78 -17.18 -4.86
C ASP A 28 -28.92 -17.48 -6.11
N PRO A 29 -28.96 -18.70 -6.66
CA PRO A 29 -28.04 -19.13 -7.71
C PRO A 29 -28.50 -18.74 -9.13
N SER A 30 -27.56 -18.81 -10.08
CA SER A 30 -27.79 -18.68 -11.54
C SER A 30 -28.01 -17.26 -12.10
N ALA A 31 -26.92 -16.50 -12.19
CA ALA A 31 -26.64 -15.66 -13.35
C ALA A 31 -25.26 -16.04 -13.92
N ALA A 32 -25.23 -16.55 -15.16
CA ALA A 32 -24.00 -17.13 -15.74
C ALA A 32 -23.09 -16.06 -16.36
N GLY A 33 -21.76 -16.25 -16.23
CA GLY A 33 -20.79 -15.68 -17.16
C GLY A 33 -20.28 -14.26 -16.89
N ALA A 34 -20.45 -13.71 -15.68
CA ALA A 34 -19.64 -12.55 -15.27
C ALA A 34 -18.17 -12.98 -15.13
N GLY A 35 -17.25 -12.31 -15.83
CA GLY A 35 -15.82 -12.62 -15.79
C GLY A 35 -15.24 -12.49 -14.38
N ALA A 36 -14.28 -13.34 -14.04
CA ALA A 36 -13.67 -13.38 -12.72
C ALA A 36 -13.12 -12.01 -12.30
N ALA A 37 -13.30 -11.66 -11.01
CA ALA A 37 -12.77 -10.43 -10.45
C ALA A 37 -11.24 -10.37 -10.59
N PRO A 38 -10.65 -9.18 -10.82
CA PRO A 38 -9.20 -9.01 -10.90
C PRO A 38 -8.58 -9.17 -9.51
N GLY A 39 -8.16 -10.39 -9.17
CA GLY A 39 -7.26 -10.63 -8.04
C GLY A 39 -5.90 -9.99 -8.31
N ASP A 40 -5.33 -9.36 -7.27
CA ASP A 40 -4.00 -8.71 -7.22
C ASP A 40 -3.40 -8.32 -8.57
N ALA A 41 -4.01 -7.30 -9.19
CA ALA A 41 -3.44 -6.61 -10.34
C ALA A 41 -2.16 -5.90 -9.89
N ALA A 42 -1.01 -6.58 -10.04
CA ALA A 42 0.31 -6.08 -9.70
C ALA A 42 0.51 -4.65 -10.21
N ALA A 43 1.00 -3.76 -9.34
CA ALA A 43 0.95 -2.31 -9.54
C ALA A 43 1.50 -1.91 -10.91
N ARG A 44 0.61 -1.38 -11.76
CA ARG A 44 0.89 -1.12 -13.18
C ARG A 44 1.99 -0.09 -13.38
N TYR A 45 2.17 0.78 -12.40
CA TYR A 45 3.21 1.80 -12.32
C TYR A 45 3.81 1.77 -10.91
N ARG A 46 5.12 2.01 -10.80
CA ARG A 46 5.84 2.01 -9.53
C ARG A 46 6.69 3.26 -9.45
N ILE A 47 6.50 4.05 -8.39
CA ILE A 47 7.33 5.19 -8.03
C ILE A 47 8.21 4.77 -6.86
N PHE A 48 9.52 4.81 -7.04
CA PHE A 48 10.50 4.55 -6.00
C PHE A 48 11.05 5.86 -5.45
N THR A 49 11.26 5.94 -4.15
CA THR A 49 11.87 7.10 -3.51
C THR A 49 12.75 6.65 -2.35
N TYR A 50 13.89 7.30 -2.15
CA TYR A 50 14.88 6.91 -1.15
C TYR A 50 15.00 7.94 -0.03
N TRP A 51 14.87 7.50 1.22
CA TRP A 51 15.12 8.32 2.39
C TRP A 51 15.49 7.47 3.61
N HIS A 52 15.80 8.14 4.72
CA HIS A 52 15.84 7.48 6.02
C HIS A 52 14.44 7.47 6.63
N TYR A 53 13.78 6.30 6.60
CA TYR A 53 12.42 6.09 7.11
C TYR A 53 12.42 5.22 8.38
N PRO A 54 12.87 5.71 9.56
CA PRO A 54 12.93 4.91 10.78
C PRO A 54 11.53 4.57 11.30
N ASP A 55 10.64 5.57 11.33
CA ASP A 55 9.25 5.47 11.81
C ASP A 55 8.24 5.75 10.67
N GLY A 56 8.69 5.65 9.41
CA GLY A 56 7.98 6.10 8.21
C GLY A 56 8.50 7.45 7.67
N PRO A 57 7.75 8.10 6.76
CA PRO A 57 8.09 9.43 6.24
C PRO A 57 7.82 10.53 7.27
N ASP A 58 8.69 11.55 7.30
CA ASP A 58 8.46 12.78 8.04
C ASP A 58 7.27 13.59 7.46
N PRO A 59 6.73 14.60 8.17
CA PRO A 59 5.53 15.32 7.71
C PRO A 59 5.66 16.05 6.38
N LEU A 60 6.87 16.47 5.96
CA LEU A 60 7.06 17.12 4.66
C LEU A 60 7.03 16.07 3.54
N VAL A 61 7.84 15.02 3.68
CA VAL A 61 7.85 13.90 2.73
C VAL A 61 6.47 13.24 2.65
N ALA A 62 5.75 13.12 3.77
CA ALA A 62 4.39 12.58 3.78
C ALA A 62 3.40 13.40 2.93
N MET A 63 3.52 14.73 2.89
CA MET A 63 2.72 15.59 2.00
C MET A 63 3.12 15.42 0.53
N ASN A 64 4.42 15.28 0.23
CA ASN A 64 4.89 15.03 -1.14
C ASN A 64 4.36 13.70 -1.68
N LEU A 65 4.54 12.61 -0.92
CA LEU A 65 4.01 11.27 -1.24
C LEU A 65 2.49 11.29 -1.45
N GLU A 66 1.75 12.04 -0.63
CA GLU A 66 0.31 12.19 -0.72
C GLU A 66 -0.13 13.06 -1.93
N SER A 67 0.71 14.02 -2.36
CA SER A 67 0.52 14.72 -3.63
C SER A 67 0.67 13.77 -4.82
N TRP A 68 1.68 12.87 -4.80
CA TRP A 68 1.92 11.91 -5.87
C TRP A 68 0.77 10.89 -5.96
N ARG A 69 0.33 10.32 -4.82
CA ARG A 69 -0.81 9.37 -4.75
C ARG A 69 -2.13 9.92 -5.33
N ARG A 70 -2.35 11.23 -5.23
CA ARG A 70 -3.55 11.92 -5.72
C ARG A 70 -3.55 12.21 -7.22
N HIS A 71 -2.37 12.31 -7.84
CA HIS A 71 -2.24 12.72 -9.25
C HIS A 71 -1.63 11.64 -10.16
N ALA A 72 -1.01 10.60 -9.60
CA ALA A 72 -0.57 9.44 -10.34
C ALA A 72 -1.77 8.61 -10.87
N PRO A 73 -1.60 7.82 -11.95
CA PRO A 73 -2.64 6.93 -12.44
C PRO A 73 -3.11 5.92 -11.38
N ALA A 74 -4.39 5.55 -11.41
CA ALA A 74 -4.93 4.52 -10.54
C ALA A 74 -4.16 3.19 -10.70
N GLY A 75 -3.80 2.57 -9.57
CA GLY A 75 -2.93 1.38 -9.54
C GLY A 75 -1.43 1.67 -9.55
N THR A 76 -1.01 2.92 -9.26
CA THR A 76 0.40 3.25 -8.99
C THR A 76 0.78 2.89 -7.54
N GLU A 77 1.85 2.12 -7.37
CA GLU A 77 2.50 1.88 -6.07
C GLU A 77 3.57 2.96 -5.81
N VAL A 78 3.67 3.42 -4.55
CA VAL A 78 4.76 4.29 -4.09
C VAL A 78 5.60 3.52 -3.08
N VAL A 79 6.82 3.14 -3.48
CA VAL A 79 7.74 2.28 -2.74
C VAL A 79 8.75 3.14 -1.97
N LEU A 80 8.69 3.06 -0.64
CA LEU A 80 9.62 3.75 0.25
C LEU A 80 10.89 2.90 0.40
N VAL A 81 11.96 3.30 -0.28
CA VAL A 81 13.25 2.59 -0.28
C VAL A 81 14.14 3.13 0.83
N ASN A 82 14.80 2.23 1.56
CA ASN A 82 15.76 2.55 2.61
C ASN A 82 16.83 1.44 2.72
N GLU A 83 17.77 1.61 3.67
CA GLU A 83 18.88 0.66 3.84
C GLU A 83 18.44 -0.73 4.35
N SER A 84 17.26 -0.88 4.97
CA SER A 84 16.77 -2.19 5.43
C SER A 84 16.08 -2.99 4.32
N ASN A 85 15.56 -2.35 3.28
CA ASN A 85 14.85 -3.02 2.18
C ASN A 85 15.55 -3.00 0.81
N ILE A 86 16.60 -2.18 0.61
CA ILE A 86 17.30 -2.06 -0.69
C ILE A 86 17.75 -3.40 -1.28
N ARG A 87 18.24 -4.34 -0.45
CA ARG A 87 18.68 -5.67 -0.91
C ARG A 87 17.54 -6.56 -1.46
N ALA A 88 16.28 -6.29 -1.12
CA ALA A 88 15.14 -6.98 -1.71
C ALA A 88 14.76 -6.42 -3.10
N LEU A 89 15.09 -5.14 -3.37
CA LEU A 89 14.84 -4.48 -4.66
C LEU A 89 16.04 -4.59 -5.61
N VAL A 90 17.25 -4.67 -5.07
CA VAL A 90 18.54 -4.76 -5.78
C VAL A 90 19.36 -5.89 -5.13
N PRO A 91 19.17 -7.16 -5.55
CA PRO A 91 19.82 -8.31 -4.90
C PRO A 91 21.36 -8.32 -4.98
N ASP A 92 21.94 -7.64 -5.97
CA ASP A 92 23.39 -7.45 -6.16
C ASP A 92 23.93 -6.16 -5.53
N THR A 93 23.22 -5.56 -4.55
CA THR A 93 23.71 -4.39 -3.80
C THR A 93 25.06 -4.70 -3.13
N PRO A 94 26.14 -3.94 -3.41
CA PRO A 94 27.45 -4.15 -2.80
C PRO A 94 27.47 -3.65 -1.35
N ASP A 95 28.35 -4.22 -0.52
CA ASP A 95 28.51 -3.82 0.89
C ASP A 95 29.00 -2.37 1.02
N GLU A 96 29.72 -1.88 0.01
CA GLU A 96 30.21 -0.52 -0.12
C GLU A 96 29.07 0.53 -0.11
N PHE A 97 27.85 0.18 -0.55
CA PHE A 97 26.68 1.07 -0.47
C PHE A 97 26.42 1.53 0.97
N PHE A 98 26.49 0.61 1.93
CA PHE A 98 26.25 0.88 3.34
C PHE A 98 27.36 1.74 3.97
N ARG A 99 28.55 1.75 3.35
CA ARG A 99 29.71 2.55 3.75
C ARG A 99 29.73 3.95 3.11
N LEU A 100 28.77 4.30 2.23
CA LEU A 100 28.70 5.62 1.61
C LEU A 100 28.42 6.70 2.68
N PRO A 101 29.20 7.81 2.72
CA PRO A 101 29.23 8.71 3.88
C PRO A 101 28.07 9.72 3.99
N TYR A 102 27.21 9.87 2.98
CA TYR A 102 26.07 10.80 3.02
C TYR A 102 24.89 10.34 2.15
N ALA A 103 23.69 10.83 2.48
CA ALA A 103 22.43 10.37 1.90
C ALA A 103 22.31 10.58 0.39
N ALA A 104 22.79 11.72 -0.16
CA ALA A 104 22.70 11.98 -1.60
C ALA A 104 23.50 10.97 -2.45
N ALA A 105 24.70 10.57 -2.03
CA ALA A 105 25.45 9.50 -2.73
C ALA A 105 24.73 8.14 -2.66
N LYS A 106 23.99 7.87 -1.57
CA LYS A 106 23.11 6.69 -1.49
C LYS A 106 21.91 6.83 -2.43
N SER A 107 21.29 8.01 -2.53
CA SER A 107 20.22 8.31 -3.51
C SER A 107 20.70 8.09 -4.95
N ASP A 108 21.88 8.60 -5.32
CA ASP A 108 22.44 8.41 -6.68
C ASP A 108 22.61 6.93 -7.05
N PHE A 109 23.13 6.10 -6.12
CA PHE A 109 23.19 4.65 -6.29
C PHE A 109 21.78 4.04 -6.42
N VAL A 110 20.86 4.35 -5.50
CA VAL A 110 19.52 3.76 -5.46
C VAL A 110 18.70 4.13 -6.69
N ARG A 111 18.78 5.37 -7.17
CA ARG A 111 18.16 5.86 -8.41
C ARG A 111 18.58 5.00 -9.61
N ALA A 112 19.89 4.77 -9.79
CA ALA A 112 20.39 3.97 -10.91
C ALA A 112 20.08 2.47 -10.73
N ALA A 113 20.28 1.92 -9.53
CA ALA A 113 20.16 0.50 -9.26
C ALA A 113 18.71 0.02 -9.25
N VAL A 114 17.79 0.73 -8.57
CA VAL A 114 16.38 0.32 -8.52
C VAL A 114 15.75 0.40 -9.92
N LEU A 115 16.04 1.44 -10.71
CA LEU A 115 15.54 1.52 -12.08
C LEU A 115 16.09 0.38 -12.98
N ARG A 116 17.35 -0.04 -12.80
CA ARG A 116 17.94 -1.20 -13.50
C ARG A 116 17.20 -2.52 -13.19
N HIS A 117 16.80 -2.73 -11.93
CA HIS A 117 16.24 -4.01 -11.48
C HIS A 117 14.71 -4.09 -11.50
N GLN A 118 14.03 -2.96 -11.29
CA GLN A 118 12.58 -2.90 -11.07
C GLN A 118 11.85 -2.10 -12.17
N GLY A 119 12.57 -1.34 -13.00
CA GLY A 119 11.97 -0.36 -13.90
C GLY A 119 11.23 0.74 -13.14
N GLY A 120 10.11 1.23 -13.69
CA GLY A 120 9.29 2.26 -13.06
C GLY A 120 9.90 3.66 -13.16
N ILE A 121 9.63 4.50 -12.15
CA ILE A 121 10.11 5.88 -12.03
C ILE A 121 10.77 6.04 -10.66
N TYR A 122 11.85 6.80 -10.57
CA TYR A 122 12.43 7.23 -9.30
C TYR A 122 12.15 8.73 -9.08
N MET A 123 11.78 9.11 -7.86
CA MET A 123 11.56 10.50 -7.42
C MET A 123 12.24 10.73 -6.07
N ASP A 124 12.99 11.83 -5.93
CA ASP A 124 13.55 12.22 -4.63
C ASP A 124 12.43 12.71 -3.70
N ALA A 125 12.59 12.47 -2.39
CA ALA A 125 11.50 12.54 -1.41
C ALA A 125 11.03 13.97 -1.07
N ASP A 126 11.85 14.96 -1.38
CA ASP A 126 11.75 16.37 -0.99
C ASP A 126 11.09 17.29 -2.05
N PHE A 127 10.51 16.71 -3.12
CA PHE A 127 9.85 17.42 -4.25
C PHE A 127 8.40 17.00 -4.53
#